data_AF-A0A1M5UYJ8-F1
#
_entry.id   AF-A0A1M5UYJ8-F1
#
_cell.length_a   1.000
_cell.length_b   1.000
_cell.length_c   1.000
_cell.angle_alpha   90.00
_cell.angle_beta   90.00
_cell.angle_gamma   90.00
#
_symmetry.space_group_name_H-M   'P 1'
#
loop_
_entity.id
_entity.type
_entity.pdbx_description
1 polymer ?
#
loop_
_entity_poly.entity_id
_entity_poly.type
_entity_poly.pdbx_seq_one_letter_code
_entity_poly.pdbx_strand_id
1 'polypeptide(L)'
;MSNKTDLSCIFKILEEFLDNISDEEFKLLLQNKCTLSLTKTFDSHKTISKNSKKFNATSSKKSLSSDNINKNLSPNPSKNLSFINDLKKCENLSEAYKLFNENSFLKKDLLFISKNLNVHILSKDKKEEIIKKIINFTIGSKLNSNALQNLDLTITPKQYP
;
A
#
# COMPACT_ATOMS: atom_id res chain seq x y z
N MET A 1 25.50 21.30 3.96
CA MET A 1 26.39 20.30 3.33
C MET A 1 26.34 18.96 4.08
N SER A 2 25.21 18.24 4.09
CA SER A 2 25.05 17.01 4.92
C SER A 2 24.62 15.74 4.18
N ASN A 3 24.10 15.86 2.95
CA ASN A 3 23.46 14.69 2.32
C ASN A 3 24.47 13.66 1.78
N LYS A 4 25.69 14.11 1.41
CA LYS A 4 26.74 13.21 0.88
C LYS A 4 27.30 12.28 1.95
N THR A 5 27.40 12.75 3.19
CA THR A 5 27.90 11.96 4.33
C THR A 5 26.88 10.93 4.79
N ASP A 6 25.60 11.27 4.76
CA ASP A 6 24.53 10.36 5.16
C ASP A 6 24.36 9.21 4.16
N LEU A 7 24.43 9.51 2.87
CA LEU A 7 24.37 8.51 1.81
C LEU A 7 25.57 7.55 1.87
N SER A 8 26.77 8.08 2.12
CA SER A 8 27.98 7.27 2.30
C SER A 8 27.86 6.31 3.50
N CYS A 9 27.23 6.76 4.59
CA CYS A 9 26.96 5.91 5.74
C CYS A 9 25.98 4.78 5.41
N ILE A 10 24.91 5.08 4.65
CA ILE A 10 23.94 4.06 4.22
C ILE A 10 24.61 3.00 3.33
N PHE A 11 25.47 3.42 2.40
CA PHE A 11 26.18 2.47 1.53
C PHE A 11 27.13 1.56 2.29
N LYS A 12 27.86 2.08 3.29
CA LYS A 12 28.72 1.25 4.14
C LYS A 12 27.93 0.21 4.93
N ILE A 13 26.76 0.58 5.44
CA ILE A 13 25.87 -0.35 6.15
C ILE A 13 25.34 -1.43 5.20
N LEU A 14 25.05 -1.07 3.95
CA LEU A 14 24.62 -2.02 2.93
C LEU A 14 25.74 -2.99 2.53
N GLU A 15 26.96 -2.49 2.37
CA GLU A 15 28.15 -3.29 2.07
C GLU A 15 28.40 -4.33 3.18
N GLU A 16 28.43 -3.88 4.44
CA GLU A 16 28.60 -4.77 5.59
C GLU A 16 27.44 -5.79 5.72
N PHE A 17 26.23 -5.42 5.32
CA PHE A 17 25.10 -6.35 5.28
C PHE A 17 25.27 -7.42 4.20
N LEU A 18 25.70 -7.03 3.00
CA LEU A 18 25.92 -7.95 1.89
C LEU A 18 27.07 -8.92 2.17
N ASP A 19 28.08 -8.51 2.94
CA ASP A 19 29.18 -9.39 3.33
C ASP A 19 28.76 -10.45 4.37
N ASN A 20 27.71 -10.19 5.14
CA ASN A 20 27.24 -11.07 6.21
C ASN A 20 26.01 -11.92 5.82
N ILE A 21 25.52 -11.80 4.58
CA ILE A 21 24.35 -12.56 4.12
C ILE A 21 24.77 -13.96 3.66
N SER A 22 23.96 -14.97 3.99
CA SER A 22 24.18 -16.32 3.44
C SER A 22 23.71 -16.41 1.98
N ASP A 23 24.28 -17.35 1.22
CA ASP A 23 23.90 -17.57 -0.20
C ASP A 23 22.40 -17.87 -0.36
N GLU A 24 21.80 -18.58 0.60
CA GLU A 24 20.36 -18.91 0.58
C GLU A 24 19.49 -17.67 0.80
N GLU A 25 19.88 -16.77 1.71
CA GLU A 25 19.18 -15.50 1.95
C GLU A 25 19.35 -14.55 0.76
N PHE A 26 20.55 -14.53 0.16
CA PHE A 26 20.81 -13.76 -1.06
C PHE A 26 19.93 -14.25 -2.23
N LYS A 27 19.77 -15.56 -2.38
CA LYS A 27 18.89 -16.16 -3.39
C LYS A 27 17.42 -15.79 -3.15
N LEU A 28 16.98 -15.71 -1.90
CA LEU A 28 15.63 -15.26 -1.55
C LEU A 28 15.41 -13.76 -1.86
N LEU A 29 16.44 -12.93 -1.69
CA LEU A 29 16.41 -11.52 -2.11
C LEU A 29 16.28 -11.40 -3.64
N LEU A 30 17.09 -12.14 -4.40
CA LEU A 30 17.02 -12.14 -5.88
C LEU A 30 15.66 -12.60 -6.41
N GLN A 31 14.98 -13.49 -5.69
CA GLN A 31 13.66 -13.99 -6.05
C GLN A 31 12.51 -13.06 -5.63
N ASN A 32 12.80 -11.85 -5.11
CA ASN A 32 11.82 -10.92 -4.53
C ASN A 32 10.96 -11.56 -3.42
N LYS A 33 11.48 -12.60 -2.75
CA LYS A 33 10.80 -13.29 -1.64
C LYS A 33 11.16 -12.69 -0.28
N CYS A 34 12.17 -11.83 -0.23
CA CYS A 34 12.61 -11.12 0.97
C CYS A 34 12.77 -9.62 0.69
N THR A 35 12.56 -8.79 1.70
CA THR A 35 12.69 -7.33 1.61
C THR A 35 13.60 -6.82 2.72
N LEU A 36 14.65 -6.08 2.35
CA LEU A 36 15.54 -5.45 3.31
C LEU A 36 14.88 -4.19 3.90
N SER A 37 14.80 -4.11 5.22
CA SER A 37 14.25 -2.95 5.93
C SER A 37 15.31 -2.35 6.84
N LEU A 38 15.78 -1.13 6.53
CA LEU A 38 16.62 -0.35 7.43
C LEU A 38 15.74 0.47 8.37
N THR A 39 15.76 0.16 9.67
CA THR A 39 15.10 0.97 10.69
C THR A 39 16.15 1.70 11.53
N LYS A 40 16.00 3.02 11.68
CA LYS A 40 16.79 3.78 12.65
C LYS A 40 16.21 3.52 14.04
N THR A 41 16.91 2.76 14.87
CA THR A 41 16.61 2.70 16.31
C THR A 41 17.20 3.93 16.98
N PHE A 42 16.35 4.83 17.47
CA PHE A 42 16.76 5.92 18.34
C PHE A 42 16.70 5.41 19.78
N ASP A 43 17.76 4.72 20.21
CA ASP A 43 17.87 4.30 21.60
C ASP A 43 18.22 5.52 22.45
N SER A 44 17.24 6.01 23.22
CA SER A 44 17.37 7.14 24.13
C SER A 44 18.05 6.77 25.47
N HIS A 45 19.02 5.85 25.46
CA HIS A 45 19.89 5.59 26.61
C HIS A 45 21.31 5.29 26.17
N LYS A 46 22.22 6.17 26.62
CA LYS A 46 23.66 6.09 26.50
C LYS A 46 24.18 4.92 27.34
N THR A 47 24.58 3.82 26.70
CA THR A 47 25.71 2.99 27.14
C THR A 47 26.44 2.44 25.92
N ILE A 48 27.73 2.80 25.86
CA ILE A 48 28.74 2.15 25.05
C ILE A 48 28.79 0.69 25.51
N SER A 49 28.32 -0.23 24.68
CA SER A 49 28.67 -1.64 24.81
C SER A 49 28.82 -2.25 23.42
N LYS A 50 29.91 -2.98 23.27
CA LYS A 50 30.43 -3.54 22.03
C LYS A 50 29.47 -4.60 21.49
N ASN A 51 29.18 -4.49 20.19
CA ASN A 51 28.89 -5.54 19.23
C ASN A 51 28.01 -6.70 19.71
N SER A 52 26.70 -6.49 19.69
CA SER A 52 25.74 -7.56 19.37
C SER A 52 24.44 -6.95 18.85
N LYS A 53 24.45 -6.38 17.64
CA LYS A 53 23.20 -6.01 16.96
C LYS A 53 22.61 -7.28 16.36
N LYS A 54 21.62 -7.85 17.05
CA LYS A 54 20.80 -8.95 16.56
C LYS A 54 20.07 -8.51 15.30
N PHE A 55 20.40 -9.15 14.18
CA PHE A 55 19.63 -9.10 12.96
C PHE A 55 18.52 -10.15 13.05
N ASN A 56 17.27 -9.69 13.03
CA ASN A 56 16.11 -10.60 12.99
C ASN A 56 15.70 -10.80 11.53
N ALA A 57 16.19 -11.87 10.91
CA ALA A 57 15.61 -12.39 9.67
C ALA A 57 14.28 -13.08 10.01
N THR A 58 13.16 -12.38 9.83
CA THR A 58 11.83 -13.02 9.99
C THR A 58 11.49 -13.80 8.72
N SER A 59 11.81 -15.09 8.71
CA SER A 59 11.25 -16.04 7.74
C SER A 59 9.77 -16.26 8.03
N SER A 60 8.90 -15.89 7.09
CA SER A 60 7.45 -16.02 7.18
C SER A 60 7.00 -17.48 7.26
N LYS A 61 6.85 -18.05 8.46
CA LYS A 61 6.01 -19.24 8.70
C LYS A 61 4.65 -18.80 9.24
N LYS A 62 3.62 -19.20 8.50
CA LYS A 62 2.19 -19.02 8.74
C LYS A 62 1.79 -19.78 10.02
N SER A 63 1.28 -19.08 11.03
CA SER A 63 0.46 -19.68 12.09
C SER A 63 -0.56 -18.68 12.61
N LEU A 64 -1.83 -19.07 12.53
CA LEU A 64 -2.95 -18.46 13.23
C LEU A 64 -2.69 -18.48 14.74
N SER A 65 -2.91 -17.35 15.41
CA SER A 65 -3.60 -17.33 16.70
C SER A 65 -4.13 -15.93 16.99
N SER A 66 -5.38 -15.91 17.40
CA SER A 66 -6.11 -14.82 18.03
C SER A 66 -5.44 -14.39 19.34
N ASP A 67 -5.28 -13.09 19.57
CA ASP A 67 -5.87 -12.39 20.72
C ASP A 67 -5.48 -10.90 20.75
N ASN A 68 -6.42 -10.12 21.28
CA ASN A 68 -6.53 -8.67 21.36
C ASN A 68 -5.25 -7.88 21.69
N ILE A 69 -4.85 -6.92 20.81
CA ILE A 69 -4.11 -5.72 21.23
C ILE A 69 -4.62 -4.47 20.47
N ASN A 70 -5.06 -3.50 21.26
CA ASN A 70 -5.55 -2.18 20.88
C ASN A 70 -4.43 -1.27 20.31
N LYS A 71 -4.79 -0.45 19.31
CA LYS A 71 -4.20 0.86 18.97
C LYS A 71 -2.70 0.93 18.61
N ASN A 72 -2.37 0.51 17.40
CA ASN A 72 -1.61 1.28 16.40
C ASN A 72 -1.25 0.34 15.23
N LEU A 73 -2.26 -0.16 14.52
CA LEU A 73 -2.00 -0.92 13.31
C LEU A 73 -1.46 0.05 12.25
N SER A 74 -0.16 -0.11 11.99
CA SER A 74 0.48 0.35 10.76
C SER A 74 -0.35 -0.15 9.57
N PRO A 75 -0.62 0.69 8.55
CA PRO A 75 -1.34 0.23 7.37
C PRO A 75 -0.62 -1.00 6.80
N ASN A 76 -1.34 -2.11 6.61
CA ASN A 76 -0.75 -3.33 6.08
C ASN A 76 -0.67 -3.20 4.55
N PRO A 77 0.48 -2.84 3.98
CA PRO A 77 0.57 -2.45 2.57
C PRO A 77 0.23 -3.61 1.64
N SER A 78 0.55 -4.85 2.04
CA SER A 78 0.32 -6.05 1.25
C SER A 78 -1.16 -6.36 1.06
N LYS A 79 -1.97 -6.22 2.12
CA LYS A 79 -3.43 -6.39 2.04
C LYS A 79 -4.09 -5.29 1.21
N ASN A 80 -3.58 -4.06 1.33
CA ASN A 80 -4.12 -2.93 0.57
C ASN A 80 -3.82 -3.04 -0.93
N LEU A 81 -2.67 -3.61 -1.31
CA LEU A 81 -2.33 -3.84 -2.71
C LEU A 81 -3.20 -4.91 -3.38
N SER A 82 -3.42 -6.05 -2.71
CA SER A 82 -4.32 -7.09 -3.24
C SER A 82 -5.73 -6.55 -3.41
N PHE A 83 -6.22 -5.80 -2.43
CA PHE A 83 -7.53 -5.15 -2.49
C PHE A 83 -7.67 -4.19 -3.67
N ILE A 84 -6.66 -3.39 -3.98
CA ILE A 84 -6.70 -2.48 -5.15
C ILE A 84 -6.90 -3.25 -6.45
N ASN A 85 -6.26 -4.41 -6.59
CA ASN A 85 -6.42 -5.24 -7.78
C ASN A 85 -7.82 -5.84 -7.87
N ASP A 86 -8.41 -6.22 -6.74
CA ASP A 86 -9.77 -6.75 -6.71
C ASP A 86 -10.81 -5.65 -6.96
N LEU A 87 -10.59 -4.46 -6.42
CA LEU A 87 -11.42 -3.28 -6.68
C LEU A 87 -11.47 -2.91 -8.17
N LYS A 88 -10.35 -3.06 -8.89
CA LYS A 88 -10.28 -2.81 -10.35
C LYS A 88 -11.07 -3.84 -11.18
N LYS A 89 -11.30 -5.03 -10.65
CA LYS A 89 -12.08 -6.08 -11.34
C LYS A 89 -13.58 -5.86 -11.20
N CYS A 90 -14.03 -5.15 -10.18
CA CYS A 90 -15.45 -4.86 -9.97
C CYS A 90 -16.06 -4.15 -11.18
N GLU A 91 -17.26 -4.57 -11.54
CA GLU A 91 -18.04 -3.96 -12.63
C GLU A 91 -19.10 -3.01 -12.09
N ASN A 92 -19.56 -3.25 -10.87
CA ASN A 92 -20.69 -2.56 -10.27
C ASN A 92 -20.30 -1.82 -8.99
N LEU A 93 -20.93 -0.65 -8.78
CA LEU A 93 -20.77 0.13 -7.55
C LEU A 93 -21.16 -0.70 -6.31
N SER A 94 -22.23 -1.48 -6.39
CA SER A 94 -22.73 -2.31 -5.28
C SER A 94 -21.70 -3.34 -4.81
N GLU A 95 -20.99 -3.98 -5.75
CA GLU A 95 -19.97 -4.98 -5.46
C GLU A 95 -18.78 -4.36 -4.72
N ALA A 96 -18.34 -3.17 -5.15
CA ALA A 96 -17.26 -2.46 -4.47
C ALA A 96 -17.64 -2.05 -3.04
N TYR A 97 -18.87 -1.61 -2.79
CA TYR A 97 -19.32 -1.32 -1.43
C TYR A 97 -19.30 -2.57 -0.53
N LYS A 98 -19.70 -3.74 -1.06
CA LYS A 98 -19.62 -5.00 -0.31
C LYS A 98 -18.18 -5.34 0.05
N LEU A 99 -17.26 -5.23 -0.91
CA LEU A 99 -15.82 -5.44 -0.70
C LEU A 99 -15.23 -4.52 0.38
N PHE A 100 -15.64 -3.24 0.42
CA PHE A 100 -15.22 -2.32 1.47
C PHE A 100 -15.81 -2.66 2.85
N ASN A 101 -17.04 -3.16 2.89
CA ASN A 101 -17.71 -3.55 4.14
C ASN A 101 -17.11 -4.84 4.72
N GLU A 102 -16.76 -5.81 3.88
CA GLU A 102 -16.18 -7.09 4.30
C GLU A 102 -14.76 -6.94 4.88
N ASN A 103 -13.97 -6.01 4.34
CA ASN A 103 -12.56 -5.85 4.73
C ASN A 103 -12.33 -4.90 5.93
N SER A 104 -13.37 -4.26 6.46
CA SER A 104 -13.33 -3.39 7.65
C SER A 104 -12.11 -2.45 7.73
N PHE A 105 -11.85 -1.67 6.67
CA PHE A 105 -10.67 -0.80 6.58
C PHE A 105 -10.66 0.34 7.62
N LEU A 106 -9.48 0.71 8.12
CA LEU A 106 -9.32 1.92 8.93
C LEU A 106 -9.18 3.16 8.03
N LYS A 107 -9.40 4.37 8.59
CA LYS A 107 -9.20 5.63 7.83
C LYS A 107 -7.78 5.75 7.27
N LYS A 108 -6.77 5.23 8.00
CA LYS A 108 -5.37 5.20 7.55
C LYS A 108 -5.17 4.31 6.32
N ASP A 109 -5.82 3.15 6.27
CA ASP A 109 -5.75 2.23 5.12
C ASP A 109 -6.40 2.86 3.89
N LEU A 110 -7.56 3.50 4.07
CA LEU A 110 -8.25 4.19 2.98
C LEU A 110 -7.41 5.34 2.41
N LEU A 111 -6.70 6.09 3.25
CA LEU A 111 -5.76 7.12 2.84
C LEU A 111 -4.55 6.54 2.08
N PHE A 112 -4.11 5.34 2.43
CA PHE A 112 -3.05 4.65 1.69
C PHE A 112 -3.55 4.18 0.31
N ILE A 113 -4.74 3.57 0.27
CA ILE A 113 -5.39 3.14 -0.97
C ILE A 113 -5.63 4.33 -1.90
N SER A 114 -6.09 5.46 -1.37
CA SER A 114 -6.35 6.65 -2.18
C SER A 114 -5.08 7.23 -2.80
N LYS A 115 -3.96 7.23 -2.07
CA LYS A 115 -2.66 7.66 -2.60
C LYS A 115 -2.20 6.76 -3.74
N ASN A 116 -2.36 5.45 -3.61
CA ASN A 116 -1.99 4.51 -4.67
C ASN A 116 -2.88 4.63 -5.92
N LEU A 117 -4.13 5.03 -5.73
CA LEU A 117 -5.08 5.26 -6.82
C LEU A 117 -5.03 6.71 -7.35
N ASN A 118 -4.17 7.57 -6.81
CA ASN A 118 -4.14 9.01 -7.11
C ASN A 118 -5.49 9.73 -6.91
N VAL A 119 -6.28 9.28 -5.94
CA VAL A 119 -7.55 9.91 -5.56
C VAL A 119 -7.29 11.01 -4.55
N HIS A 120 -7.73 12.23 -4.86
CA HIS A 120 -7.63 13.38 -3.97
C HIS A 120 -8.63 13.26 -2.81
N ILE A 121 -8.12 13.32 -1.58
CA ILE A 121 -8.91 13.23 -0.34
C ILE A 121 -8.58 14.42 0.56
N LEU A 122 -9.62 15.03 1.12
CA LEU A 122 -9.48 16.12 2.09
C LEU A 122 -9.35 15.54 3.50
N SER A 123 -8.53 16.17 4.35
CA SER A 123 -8.33 15.71 5.74
C SER A 123 -9.63 15.66 6.56
N LYS A 124 -10.60 16.53 6.21
CA LYS A 124 -11.92 16.62 6.85
C LYS A 124 -12.90 15.54 6.39
N ASP A 125 -12.62 14.82 5.31
CA ASP A 125 -13.54 13.82 4.77
C ASP A 125 -13.78 12.71 5.80
N LYS A 126 -15.04 12.28 5.90
CA LYS A 126 -15.44 11.12 6.71
C LYS A 126 -15.05 9.82 6.01
N LYS A 127 -14.97 8.73 6.78
CA LYS A 127 -14.62 7.39 6.25
C LYS A 127 -15.47 6.99 5.05
N GLU A 128 -16.78 7.22 5.14
CA GLU A 128 -17.74 6.89 4.08
C GLU A 128 -17.55 7.73 2.81
N GLU A 129 -17.23 9.02 2.97
CA GLU A 129 -16.96 9.92 1.84
C GLU A 129 -15.68 9.54 1.11
N ILE A 130 -14.66 9.12 1.85
CA ILE A 130 -13.43 8.57 1.30
C ILE A 130 -13.72 7.35 0.44
N ILE A 131 -14.49 6.39 0.97
CA ILE A 131 -14.87 5.18 0.23
C ILE A 131 -15.63 5.55 -1.06
N LYS A 132 -16.62 6.45 -0.95
CA LYS A 132 -17.36 6.97 -2.11
C LYS A 132 -16.45 7.55 -3.19
N LYS A 133 -15.47 8.38 -2.81
CA LYS A 133 -14.52 8.98 -3.76
C LYS A 133 -13.65 7.92 -4.44
N ILE A 134 -13.14 6.94 -3.70
CA ILE A 134 -12.33 5.84 -4.24
C ILE A 134 -13.14 5.00 -5.24
N ILE A 135 -14.36 4.62 -4.87
CA ILE A 135 -15.26 3.83 -5.73
C ILE A 135 -15.62 4.60 -7.00
N ASN A 136 -16.03 5.87 -6.87
CA ASN A 136 -16.41 6.68 -8.03
C ASN A 136 -15.23 6.91 -8.98
N PHE A 137 -14.02 7.08 -8.45
CA PHE A 137 -12.84 7.23 -9.29
C PHE A 137 -12.51 5.96 -10.07
N THR A 138 -12.62 4.80 -9.43
CA THR A 138 -12.22 3.50 -10.02
C THR A 138 -13.29 2.92 -10.93
N ILE A 139 -14.54 2.87 -10.48
CA ILE A 139 -15.65 2.24 -11.21
C ILE A 139 -16.43 3.29 -11.99
N GLY A 140 -16.64 4.49 -11.43
CA GLY A 140 -17.39 5.54 -12.11
C GLY A 140 -16.73 5.98 -13.42
N SER A 141 -15.39 6.01 -13.48
CA SER A 141 -14.66 6.26 -14.73
C SER A 141 -14.89 5.18 -15.79
N LYS A 142 -14.91 3.90 -15.40
CA LYS A 142 -15.21 2.75 -16.26
C LYS A 142 -16.65 2.79 -16.77
N LEU A 143 -17.61 3.04 -15.87
CA LEU A 143 -19.04 3.13 -16.22
C LEU A 143 -19.31 4.31 -17.16
N ASN A 144 -18.72 5.48 -16.89
CA ASN A 144 -18.85 6.64 -17.78
C ASN A 144 -18.24 6.37 -19.16
N SER A 145 -17.08 5.73 -19.21
CA SER A 145 -16.44 5.38 -20.49
C SER A 145 -17.31 4.42 -21.30
N ASN A 146 -17.87 3.40 -20.65
CA ASN A 146 -18.79 2.45 -21.30
C ASN A 146 -20.10 3.13 -21.73
N ALA A 147 -20.66 4.02 -20.90
CA ALA A 147 -21.88 4.74 -21.24
C ALA A 147 -21.67 5.67 -22.45
N LEU A 148 -20.52 6.34 -22.53
CA LEU A 148 -20.17 7.20 -23.67
C LEU A 148 -19.91 6.40 -24.95
N GLN A 149 -19.28 5.22 -24.86
CA GLN A 149 -19.06 4.35 -26.03
C GLN A 149 -20.37 3.76 -26.59
N ASN A 150 -21.33 3.48 -25.71
CA ASN A 150 -22.65 2.98 -26.10
C ASN A 150 -23.65 4.10 -26.42
N LEU A 151 -23.24 5.37 -26.29
CA LEU A 151 -24.07 6.50 -26.69
C LEU A 151 -23.99 6.58 -28.21
N ASP A 152 -24.92 5.91 -28.88
CA ASP A 152 -25.06 5.96 -30.33
C ASP A 152 -25.41 7.41 -30.71
N LEU A 153 -24.41 8.17 -31.15
CA LEU A 153 -24.52 9.57 -31.59
C LEU A 153 -25.24 9.65 -32.95
N THR A 154 -26.39 8.98 -33.07
CA THR A 154 -27.34 9.19 -34.16
C THR A 154 -28.03 10.53 -33.93
N ILE A 155 -27.25 11.59 -34.06
CA ILE A 155 -27.71 12.94 -34.28
C ILE A 155 -28.39 12.89 -35.65
N THR A 156 -29.68 12.52 -35.65
CA THR A 156 -30.51 12.74 -36.83
C THR A 156 -30.53 14.26 -37.03
N PRO A 157 -30.00 14.78 -38.15
CA PRO A 157 -30.05 16.20 -38.40
C PRO A 157 -31.53 16.60 -38.41
N LYS A 158 -31.92 17.45 -37.46
CA LYS A 158 -33.24 18.10 -37.47
C LYS A 158 -33.36 18.83 -38.81
N GLN A 159 -34.11 18.24 -39.74
CA GLN A 159 -34.58 18.97 -40.91
C GLN A 159 -35.54 20.03 -40.37
N TYR A 160 -35.06 21.27 -40.35
CA TYR A 160 -35.93 22.42 -40.13
C TYR A 160 -36.76 22.63 -41.41
N PRO A 161 -38.08 22.86 -41.29
CA PRO A 161 -38.97 23.06 -42.42
C PRO A 161 -38.67 24.35 -43.18
#